data_AF-A0A953XZ84-F1
#
_entry.id   AF-A0A953XZ84-F1
#
_cell.length_a   1.000
_cell.length_b   1.000
_cell.length_c   1.000
_cell.angle_alpha   90.00
_cell.angle_beta   90.00
_cell.angle_gamma   90.00
#
_symmetry.space_group_name_H-M   'P 1'
#
loop_
_entity.id
_entity.type
_entity.pdbx_description
1 polymer ?
#
loop_
_entity_poly.entity_id
_entity_poly.type
_entity_poly.pdbx_seq_one_letter_code
_entity_poly.pdbx_strand_id
1 'polypeptide(L)'
;MKLRWILLALACSCAPVAWGDGRGLRDGLAAAEAAFTAGDESALDRALVAVLAEDGAKAAKGLLELVERRAEPPQAYWQVVYALGALEDSRAIDQLERWLSKHDEAPLAVDLVSAWDGNGSKDLEPALIGLLHQRKLGLGVRLLLVDRLSERATASAVDALFELWADRKQPAALQARVKDGLVGLLGDDMGALDNFKSFWEQHRGERLPLGAEESTGTAVDGIDPTRRAGLQTLTRKGGRVIVLRGQNTNFDQVEGILARMKIKHEVLQKKAFMADLEGALRGTAVVLLNCNAYGDFCVCKSCKPVQGPRGYVCGGCDVHTYEGNDGLTPAAQERLRTFVARGGSVFSEDWGMWELTQPTWPKLVAPGETLDEQEVDYYLPPGSAGDPLLRGVIRRDGPTLTFKDRRWTVDAASPAIQVLDGTKVRVLLASRALQARNPEQHALAVVLEPGGAATGGAGRPRTGEGPEPEGGMVLHVLSHFGKQSRKADEFALQNLLINFVLEAQARFARRR
;
A
#
# COMPACT_ATOMS: atom_id res chain seq x y z
N MET A 1 15.03 -12.71 -25.73
CA MET A 1 16.19 -13.21 -24.94
C MET A 1 15.65 -14.02 -23.77
N LYS A 2 15.86 -15.35 -23.78
CA LYS A 2 15.38 -16.28 -22.74
C LYS A 2 16.45 -16.39 -21.65
N LEU A 3 16.27 -15.72 -20.50
CA LEU A 3 17.06 -16.01 -19.30
C LEU A 3 16.30 -17.05 -18.46
N ARG A 4 16.86 -18.26 -18.41
CA ARG A 4 16.51 -19.32 -17.47
C ARG A 4 16.85 -18.85 -16.06
N TRP A 5 15.89 -18.95 -15.14
CA TRP A 5 16.12 -18.77 -13.72
C TRP A 5 17.04 -19.87 -13.20
N ILE A 6 18.14 -19.45 -12.57
CA ILE A 6 19.03 -20.30 -11.81
C ILE A 6 18.32 -20.63 -10.50
N LEU A 7 17.77 -21.84 -10.42
CA LEU A 7 17.58 -22.55 -9.16
C LEU A 7 18.96 -22.65 -8.50
N LEU A 8 19.11 -22.04 -7.33
CA LEU A 8 20.21 -22.36 -6.44
C LEU A 8 19.95 -23.80 -5.94
N ALA A 9 20.42 -24.77 -6.71
CA ALA A 9 20.53 -26.15 -6.29
C ALA A 9 21.63 -26.21 -5.22
N LEU A 10 21.24 -26.11 -3.96
CA LEU A 10 21.97 -26.81 -2.91
C LEU A 10 21.81 -28.30 -3.22
N ALA A 11 22.85 -28.87 -3.82
CA ALA A 11 23.00 -30.29 -4.01
C ALA A 11 23.13 -30.97 -2.63
N CYS A 12 21.99 -31.15 -1.96
CA CYS A 12 21.86 -32.17 -0.92
C CYS A 12 21.63 -33.50 -1.62
N SER A 13 22.59 -34.39 -1.48
CA SER A 13 22.49 -35.81 -1.76
C SER A 13 21.12 -36.34 -1.35
N CYS A 14 20.32 -36.78 -2.33
CA CYS A 14 19.02 -37.40 -2.10
C CYS A 14 19.21 -38.74 -1.36
N ALA A 15 19.24 -38.69 -0.03
CA ALA A 15 18.76 -39.80 0.78
C ALA A 15 17.22 -39.68 0.83
N PRO A 16 16.47 -40.79 0.77
CA PRO A 16 15.03 -40.74 0.99
C PRO A 16 14.79 -40.12 2.37
N VAL A 17 14.09 -38.98 2.40
CA VAL A 17 13.60 -38.38 3.65
C VAL A 17 12.64 -39.39 4.24
N ALA A 18 13.13 -40.15 5.23
CA ALA A 18 12.29 -40.92 6.11
C ALA A 18 11.30 -39.93 6.72
N TRP A 19 10.00 -40.18 6.54
CA TRP A 19 8.95 -39.39 7.15
C TRP A 19 9.20 -39.39 8.65
N GLY A 20 9.69 -38.26 9.17
CA GLY A 20 10.05 -38.12 10.57
C GLY A 20 8.82 -38.39 11.44
N ASP A 21 9.04 -38.98 12.61
CA ASP A 21 8.07 -39.24 13.68
C ASP A 21 7.35 -37.99 14.25
N GLY A 22 7.34 -36.87 13.53
CA GLY A 22 6.78 -35.58 13.94
C GLY A 22 7.64 -34.80 14.93
N ARG A 23 8.83 -35.29 15.32
CA ARG A 23 9.77 -34.52 16.15
C ARG A 23 10.33 -33.31 15.41
N GLY A 24 10.69 -33.46 14.12
CA GLY A 24 11.21 -32.37 13.29
C GLY A 24 10.28 -31.15 13.25
N LEU A 25 8.99 -31.36 12.94
CA LEU A 25 7.99 -30.31 12.97
C LEU A 25 7.81 -29.68 14.36
N ARG A 26 7.77 -30.50 15.42
CA ARG A 26 7.59 -29.99 16.79
C ARG A 26 8.75 -29.09 17.21
N ASP A 27 9.97 -29.55 16.96
CA ASP A 27 11.19 -28.83 17.30
C ASP A 27 11.31 -27.55 16.45
N GLY A 28 10.93 -27.62 15.16
CA GLY A 28 10.86 -26.47 14.27
C GLY A 28 9.85 -25.41 14.75
N LEU A 29 8.63 -25.81 15.14
CA LEU A 29 7.62 -24.88 15.67
C LEU A 29 8.05 -24.27 17.01
N ALA A 30 8.67 -25.06 17.90
CA ALA A 30 9.20 -24.55 19.16
C ALA A 30 10.34 -23.54 18.94
N ALA A 31 11.23 -23.82 17.98
CA ALA A 31 12.29 -22.89 17.59
C ALA A 31 11.71 -21.61 16.96
N ALA A 32 10.68 -21.73 16.12
CA ALA A 32 9.98 -20.60 15.54
C ALA A 32 9.33 -19.74 16.62
N GLU A 33 8.64 -20.33 17.59
CA GLU A 33 8.05 -19.60 18.71
C GLU A 33 9.10 -18.88 19.56
N ALA A 34 10.23 -19.54 19.87
CA ALA A 34 11.33 -18.93 20.61
C ALA A 34 11.92 -17.72 19.85
N ALA A 35 12.21 -17.89 18.55
CA ALA A 35 12.76 -16.83 17.71
C ALA A 35 11.78 -15.67 17.52
N PHE A 36 10.49 -15.97 17.34
CA PHE A 36 9.41 -14.98 17.28
C PHE A 36 9.37 -14.14 18.55
N THR A 37 9.41 -14.79 19.72
CA THR A 37 9.42 -14.10 21.02
C THR A 37 10.62 -13.19 21.19
N ALA A 38 11.79 -13.64 20.71
CA ALA A 38 13.02 -12.89 20.78
C ALA A 38 13.12 -11.76 19.74
N GLY A 39 12.22 -11.73 18.74
CA GLY A 39 12.36 -10.85 17.58
C GLY A 39 13.60 -11.15 16.72
N ASP A 40 14.14 -12.38 16.80
CA ASP A 40 15.29 -12.80 16.00
C ASP A 40 14.83 -13.29 14.63
N GLU A 41 14.75 -12.37 13.68
CA GLU A 41 14.32 -12.64 12.31
C GLU A 41 15.17 -13.70 11.60
N SER A 42 16.48 -13.77 11.91
CA SER A 42 17.38 -14.76 11.29
C SER A 42 17.10 -16.16 11.83
N ALA A 43 16.91 -16.29 13.15
CA ALA A 43 16.56 -17.56 13.75
C ALA A 43 15.15 -18.00 13.33
N LEU A 44 14.23 -17.04 13.23
CA LEU A 44 12.87 -17.31 12.79
C LEU A 44 12.84 -17.81 11.34
N ASP A 45 13.56 -17.17 10.43
CA ASP A 45 13.68 -17.62 9.03
C ASP A 45 14.16 -19.07 8.94
N ARG A 46 15.24 -19.42 9.65
CA ARG A 46 15.74 -20.81 9.70
C ARG A 46 14.72 -21.79 10.27
N ALA A 47 14.02 -21.41 11.34
CA ALA A 47 13.00 -22.26 11.94
C ALA A 47 11.79 -22.46 11.01
N LEU A 48 11.36 -21.40 10.30
CA LEU A 48 10.28 -21.47 9.33
C LEU A 48 10.65 -22.34 8.14
N VAL A 49 11.87 -22.24 7.61
CA VAL A 49 12.36 -23.15 6.55
C VAL A 49 12.28 -24.61 6.99
N ALA A 50 12.66 -24.92 8.23
CA ALA A 50 12.54 -26.28 8.77
C ALA A 50 11.07 -26.71 8.90
N VAL A 51 10.16 -25.84 9.35
CA VAL A 51 8.72 -26.12 9.44
C VAL A 51 8.10 -26.34 8.06
N LEU A 52 8.49 -25.57 7.05
CA LEU A 52 7.98 -25.70 5.68
C LEU A 52 8.42 -26.98 4.97
N ALA A 53 9.49 -27.65 5.45
CA ALA A 53 9.96 -28.92 4.92
C ALA A 53 9.15 -30.14 5.43
N GLU A 54 8.22 -29.92 6.36
CA GLU A 54 7.47 -30.97 7.05
C GLU A 54 6.03 -31.14 6.49
N ASP A 55 5.18 -31.91 7.17
CA ASP A 55 3.77 -32.10 6.79
C ASP A 55 3.00 -30.77 6.71
N GLY A 56 2.61 -30.38 5.50
CA GLY A 56 2.03 -29.07 5.21
C GLY A 56 0.77 -28.73 6.01
N ALA A 57 -0.11 -29.70 6.27
CA ALA A 57 -1.33 -29.45 7.05
C ALA A 57 -1.02 -29.17 8.53
N LYS A 58 -0.11 -29.94 9.13
CA LYS A 58 0.33 -29.70 10.52
C LYS A 58 1.17 -28.43 10.64
N ALA A 59 2.02 -28.14 9.65
CA ALA A 59 2.77 -26.90 9.56
C ALA A 59 1.83 -25.68 9.49
N ALA A 60 0.85 -25.69 8.58
CA ALA A 60 -0.16 -24.64 8.48
C ALA A 60 -0.86 -24.40 9.82
N LYS A 61 -1.33 -25.48 10.47
CA LYS A 61 -2.01 -25.38 11.76
C LYS A 61 -1.11 -24.80 12.85
N GLY A 62 0.12 -25.29 12.98
CA GLY A 62 1.05 -24.82 14.00
C GLY A 62 1.46 -23.35 13.82
N LEU A 63 1.67 -22.93 12.56
CA LEU A 63 1.99 -21.54 12.25
C LEU A 63 0.79 -20.61 12.47
N LEU A 64 -0.44 -21.02 12.12
CA LEU A 64 -1.66 -20.27 12.46
C LEU A 64 -1.79 -20.07 13.98
N GLU A 65 -1.63 -21.14 14.76
CA GLU A 65 -1.69 -21.06 16.22
C GLU A 65 -0.63 -20.11 16.80
N LEU A 66 0.55 -20.01 16.17
CA LEU A 66 1.61 -19.08 16.59
C LEU A 66 1.20 -17.61 16.42
N VAL A 67 0.71 -17.22 15.23
CA VAL A 67 0.33 -15.82 14.95
C VAL A 67 -1.01 -15.41 15.55
N GLU A 68 -1.93 -16.36 15.79
CA GLU A 68 -3.17 -16.06 16.52
C GLU A 68 -2.91 -15.66 17.97
N ARG A 69 -1.87 -16.22 18.58
CA ARG A 69 -1.50 -15.92 19.98
C ARG A 69 -0.66 -14.65 20.10
N ARG A 70 -0.03 -14.19 19.02
CA ARG A 70 1.01 -13.16 19.05
C ARG A 70 1.01 -12.31 17.78
N ALA A 71 0.83 -11.01 17.95
CA ALA A 71 0.95 -10.02 16.86
C ALA A 71 2.29 -9.24 16.88
N GLU A 72 3.07 -9.38 17.95
CA GLU A 72 4.29 -8.60 18.20
C GLU A 72 5.51 -9.53 18.40
N PRO A 73 6.67 -9.23 17.79
CA PRO A 73 6.94 -8.05 16.96
C PRO A 73 6.38 -8.18 15.53
N PRO A 74 6.04 -7.09 14.83
CA PRO A 74 5.26 -7.14 13.59
C PRO A 74 6.03 -7.78 12.42
N GLN A 75 7.35 -7.64 12.38
CA GLN A 75 8.18 -8.30 11.37
C GLN A 75 8.12 -9.82 11.53
N ALA A 76 8.22 -10.32 12.77
CA ALA A 76 8.09 -11.76 13.03
C ALA A 76 6.69 -12.27 12.68
N TYR A 77 5.66 -11.48 12.99
CA TYR A 77 4.28 -11.74 12.54
C TYR A 77 4.24 -11.93 11.02
N TRP A 78 4.76 -10.98 10.25
CA TRP A 78 4.72 -11.08 8.80
C TRP A 78 5.61 -12.19 8.22
N GLN A 79 6.76 -12.51 8.83
CA GLN A 79 7.57 -13.67 8.41
C GLN A 79 6.76 -14.97 8.51
N VAL A 80 6.00 -15.15 9.60
CA VAL A 80 5.12 -16.32 9.75
C VAL A 80 3.95 -16.28 8.78
N VAL A 81 3.33 -15.11 8.56
CA VAL A 81 2.25 -14.95 7.58
C VAL A 81 2.73 -15.28 6.15
N TYR A 82 3.93 -14.86 5.78
CA TYR A 82 4.53 -15.22 4.50
C TYR A 82 4.90 -16.70 4.42
N ALA A 83 5.31 -17.33 5.52
CA ALA A 83 5.51 -18.77 5.56
C ALA A 83 4.18 -19.52 5.33
N LEU A 84 3.09 -19.09 5.96
CA LEU A 84 1.75 -19.61 5.69
C LEU A 84 1.38 -19.44 4.20
N GLY A 85 1.65 -18.26 3.64
CA GLY A 85 1.41 -17.96 2.23
C GLY A 85 2.30 -18.73 1.25
N ALA A 86 3.44 -19.27 1.71
CA ALA A 86 4.38 -20.06 0.91
C ALA A 86 4.06 -21.56 0.87
N LEU A 87 3.08 -22.04 1.65
CA LEU A 87 2.70 -23.45 1.64
C LEU A 87 2.01 -23.82 0.32
N GLU A 88 2.56 -24.79 -0.40
CA GLU A 88 2.06 -25.20 -1.72
C GLU A 88 1.33 -26.56 -1.71
N ASP A 89 1.48 -27.37 -0.66
CA ASP A 89 0.82 -28.68 -0.54
C ASP A 89 -0.70 -28.54 -0.40
N SER A 90 -1.45 -29.38 -1.12
CA SER A 90 -2.92 -29.38 -1.12
C SER A 90 -3.51 -29.47 0.29
N ARG A 91 -2.95 -30.30 1.17
CA ARG A 91 -3.47 -30.46 2.54
C ARG A 91 -3.23 -29.23 3.41
N ALA A 92 -2.17 -28.46 3.11
CA ALA A 92 -1.92 -27.17 3.74
C ALA A 92 -2.95 -26.14 3.28
N ILE A 93 -3.19 -26.05 1.97
CA ILE A 93 -4.19 -25.14 1.39
C ILE A 93 -5.59 -25.43 1.95
N ASP A 94 -5.99 -26.70 1.99
CA ASP A 94 -7.25 -27.13 2.63
C ASP A 94 -7.34 -26.69 4.10
N GLN A 95 -6.23 -26.75 4.83
CA GLN A 95 -6.18 -26.34 6.23
C GLN A 95 -6.36 -24.83 6.37
N LEU A 96 -5.71 -24.04 5.52
CA LEU A 96 -5.84 -22.58 5.48
C LEU A 96 -7.26 -22.15 5.05
N GLU A 97 -7.85 -22.83 4.06
CA GLU A 97 -9.22 -22.59 3.61
C GLU A 97 -10.23 -22.82 4.74
N ARG A 98 -10.12 -23.96 5.44
CA ARG A 98 -10.97 -24.29 6.58
C ARG A 98 -10.84 -23.28 7.71
N TRP A 99 -9.64 -22.73 7.91
CA TRP A 99 -9.40 -21.69 8.89
C TRP A 99 -10.06 -20.38 8.46
N LEU A 100 -9.81 -19.89 7.24
CA LEU A 100 -10.42 -18.66 6.70
C LEU A 100 -11.95 -18.71 6.75
N SER A 101 -12.55 -19.84 6.41
CA SER A 101 -14.00 -20.03 6.43
C SER A 101 -14.66 -19.92 7.82
N LYS A 102 -13.85 -19.90 8.90
CA LYS A 102 -14.28 -19.80 10.30
C LYS A 102 -13.81 -18.50 10.98
N HIS A 103 -12.80 -17.84 10.43
CA HIS A 103 -12.10 -16.71 11.05
C HIS A 103 -11.99 -15.54 10.07
N ASP A 104 -12.97 -15.35 9.20
CA ASP A 104 -12.98 -14.38 8.12
C ASP A 104 -13.03 -12.92 8.57
N GLU A 105 -13.46 -12.67 9.81
CA GLU A 105 -13.39 -11.35 10.45
C GLU A 105 -12.08 -11.12 11.22
N ALA A 106 -11.22 -12.12 11.34
CA ALA A 106 -9.94 -11.97 12.04
C ALA A 106 -9.00 -11.07 11.22
N PRO A 107 -8.21 -10.18 11.85
CA PRO A 107 -7.22 -9.37 11.16
C PRO A 107 -6.25 -10.21 10.29
N LEU A 108 -5.87 -11.40 10.78
CA LEU A 108 -5.02 -12.34 10.06
C LEU A 108 -5.63 -12.85 8.74
N ALA A 109 -6.96 -12.83 8.57
CA ALA A 109 -7.60 -13.37 7.37
C ALA A 109 -7.22 -12.59 6.10
N VAL A 110 -7.22 -11.25 6.18
CA VAL A 110 -6.83 -10.41 5.03
C VAL A 110 -5.34 -10.50 4.75
N ASP A 111 -4.51 -10.59 5.79
CA ASP A 111 -3.06 -10.74 5.66
C ASP A 111 -2.68 -12.09 5.06
N LEU A 112 -3.36 -13.15 5.46
CA LEU A 112 -3.16 -14.49 4.91
C LEU A 112 -3.51 -14.55 3.42
N VAL A 113 -4.66 -14.00 3.02
CA VAL A 113 -5.04 -13.95 1.59
C VAL A 113 -4.06 -13.08 0.80
N SER A 114 -3.57 -11.98 1.37
CA SER A 114 -2.53 -11.16 0.73
C SER A 114 -1.22 -11.91 0.57
N ALA A 115 -0.85 -12.76 1.54
CA ALA A 115 0.39 -13.53 1.51
C ALA A 115 0.42 -14.67 0.49
N TRP A 116 -0.74 -15.02 -0.09
CA TRP A 116 -0.83 -15.92 -1.25
C TRP A 116 -0.40 -15.28 -2.57
N ASP A 117 0.05 -14.01 -2.56
CA ASP A 117 0.75 -13.41 -3.70
C ASP A 117 1.94 -14.29 -4.14
N GLY A 118 1.97 -14.63 -5.42
CA GLY A 118 3.04 -15.45 -6.01
C GLY A 118 3.09 -16.92 -5.56
N ASN A 119 2.10 -17.45 -4.84
CA ASN A 119 2.05 -18.88 -4.50
C ASN A 119 1.80 -19.74 -5.76
N GLY A 120 2.73 -20.68 -6.01
CA GLY A 120 2.79 -21.48 -7.24
C GLY A 120 1.89 -22.72 -7.24
N SER A 121 1.16 -23.00 -6.16
CA SER A 121 0.34 -24.19 -6.09
C SER A 121 -0.80 -24.17 -7.11
N LYS A 122 -0.99 -25.32 -7.76
CA LYS A 122 -2.13 -25.58 -8.66
C LYS A 122 -3.46 -25.69 -7.90
N ASP A 123 -3.40 -26.04 -6.62
CA ASP A 123 -4.59 -26.29 -5.79
C ASP A 123 -5.10 -24.99 -5.13
N LEU A 124 -4.29 -23.92 -5.17
CA LEU A 124 -4.67 -22.63 -4.62
C LEU A 124 -5.82 -21.98 -5.42
N GLU A 125 -5.78 -22.00 -6.74
CA GLU A 125 -6.83 -21.34 -7.55
C GLU A 125 -8.23 -21.93 -7.32
N PRO A 126 -8.43 -23.26 -7.35
CA PRO A 126 -9.70 -23.85 -6.92
C PRO A 126 -10.13 -23.42 -5.52
N ALA A 127 -9.19 -23.34 -4.56
CA ALA A 127 -9.51 -22.91 -3.19
C ALA A 127 -9.95 -21.43 -3.14
N LEU A 128 -9.28 -20.53 -3.87
CA LEU A 128 -9.68 -19.12 -3.98
C LEU A 128 -11.09 -18.98 -4.57
N ILE A 129 -11.41 -19.73 -5.62
CA ILE A 129 -12.76 -19.75 -6.23
C ILE A 129 -13.80 -20.28 -5.22
N GLY A 130 -13.48 -21.38 -4.54
CA GLY A 130 -14.34 -21.97 -3.51
C GLY A 130 -14.66 -20.98 -2.39
N LEU A 131 -13.64 -20.30 -1.84
CA LEU A 131 -13.78 -19.26 -0.82
C LEU A 131 -14.62 -18.07 -1.33
N LEU A 132 -14.38 -17.61 -2.56
CA LEU A 132 -15.06 -16.44 -3.11
C LEU A 132 -16.59 -16.64 -3.23
N HIS A 133 -17.02 -17.87 -3.50
CA HIS A 133 -18.42 -18.28 -3.55
C HIS A 133 -19.09 -18.43 -2.17
N GLN A 134 -18.31 -18.46 -1.08
CA GLN A 134 -18.88 -18.45 0.26
C GLN A 134 -19.42 -17.06 0.61
N ARG A 135 -20.74 -16.86 0.43
CA ARG A 135 -21.40 -15.57 0.73
C ARG A 135 -21.25 -15.09 2.17
N LYS A 136 -21.01 -16.00 3.12
CA LYS A 136 -20.80 -15.68 4.53
C LYS A 136 -19.44 -15.03 4.80
N LEU A 137 -18.48 -15.16 3.89
CA LEU A 137 -17.12 -14.66 4.05
C LEU A 137 -17.13 -13.11 4.08
N GLY A 138 -16.36 -12.53 4.99
CA GLY A 138 -16.23 -11.09 5.16
C GLY A 138 -15.87 -10.37 3.87
N LEU A 139 -16.50 -9.21 3.63
CA LEU A 139 -16.35 -8.46 2.39
C LEU A 139 -14.88 -8.11 2.08
N GLY A 140 -14.08 -7.72 3.08
CA GLY A 140 -12.66 -7.42 2.90
C GLY A 140 -11.86 -8.60 2.33
N VAL A 141 -12.09 -9.80 2.86
CA VAL A 141 -11.47 -11.03 2.36
C VAL A 141 -11.94 -11.32 0.94
N ARG A 142 -13.24 -11.18 0.65
CA ARG A 142 -13.79 -11.42 -0.69
C ARG A 142 -13.26 -10.45 -1.75
N LEU A 143 -13.03 -9.18 -1.40
CA LEU A 143 -12.40 -8.20 -2.28
C LEU A 143 -10.95 -8.59 -2.60
N LEU A 144 -10.18 -9.01 -1.60
CA LEU A 144 -8.81 -9.50 -1.82
C LEU A 144 -8.77 -10.78 -2.65
N LEU A 145 -9.74 -11.69 -2.49
CA LEU A 145 -9.86 -12.90 -3.31
C LEU A 145 -10.06 -12.55 -4.80
N VAL A 146 -10.85 -11.52 -5.11
CA VAL A 146 -10.99 -11.01 -6.49
C VAL A 146 -9.65 -10.50 -7.01
N ASP A 147 -8.90 -9.75 -6.20
CA ASP A 147 -7.57 -9.24 -6.59
C ASP A 147 -6.61 -10.42 -6.86
N ARG A 148 -6.56 -11.43 -5.97
CA ARG A 148 -5.70 -12.62 -6.12
C ARG A 148 -6.07 -13.42 -7.36
N LEU A 149 -7.35 -13.67 -7.62
CA LEU A 149 -7.80 -14.38 -8.83
C LEU A 149 -7.45 -13.60 -10.10
N SER A 150 -7.62 -12.28 -10.07
CA SER A 150 -7.29 -11.42 -11.22
C SER A 150 -5.80 -11.48 -11.56
N GLU A 151 -4.91 -11.58 -10.58
CA GLU A 151 -3.47 -11.72 -10.84
C GLU A 151 -3.08 -13.07 -11.45
N ARG A 152 -3.85 -14.13 -11.23
CA ARG A 152 -3.56 -15.45 -11.81
C ARG A 152 -3.70 -15.45 -13.33
N ALA A 153 -4.57 -14.58 -13.85
CA ALA A 153 -4.75 -14.38 -15.30
C ALA A 153 -5.02 -15.71 -16.05
N THR A 154 -5.89 -16.54 -15.49
CA THR A 154 -6.33 -17.82 -16.07
C THR A 154 -7.76 -17.73 -16.58
N ALA A 155 -8.14 -18.64 -17.48
CA ALA A 155 -9.50 -18.75 -17.97
C ALA A 155 -10.51 -19.05 -16.85
N SER A 156 -10.14 -19.92 -15.91
CA SER A 156 -10.95 -20.27 -14.74
C SER A 156 -11.17 -19.08 -13.79
N ALA A 157 -10.16 -18.22 -13.62
CA ALA A 157 -10.33 -16.97 -12.87
C ALA A 157 -11.34 -16.05 -13.56
N VAL A 158 -11.23 -15.85 -14.88
CA VAL A 158 -12.20 -15.03 -15.65
C VAL A 158 -13.62 -15.58 -15.52
N ASP A 159 -13.79 -16.89 -15.66
CA ASP A 159 -15.11 -17.52 -15.56
C ASP A 159 -15.72 -17.38 -14.16
N ALA A 160 -14.94 -17.59 -13.10
CA ALA A 160 -15.39 -17.40 -11.72
C ALA A 160 -15.82 -15.95 -11.46
N LEU A 161 -15.08 -14.97 -12.02
CA LEU A 161 -15.46 -13.55 -11.94
C LEU A 161 -16.78 -13.28 -12.68
N PHE A 162 -17.03 -13.90 -13.83
CA PHE A 162 -18.32 -13.77 -14.53
C PHE A 162 -19.49 -14.38 -13.76
N GLU A 163 -19.30 -15.54 -13.15
CA GLU A 163 -20.30 -16.17 -12.29
C GLU A 163 -20.67 -15.24 -11.13
N LEU A 164 -19.66 -14.65 -10.49
CA LEU A 164 -19.86 -13.70 -9.40
C LEU A 164 -20.53 -12.40 -9.86
N TRP A 165 -20.18 -11.85 -11.03
CA TRP A 165 -20.83 -10.65 -11.58
C TRP A 165 -22.31 -10.92 -11.92
N ALA A 166 -22.61 -12.09 -12.48
CA ALA A 166 -23.98 -12.48 -12.83
C ALA A 166 -24.91 -12.51 -11.61
N ASP A 167 -24.38 -12.81 -10.42
CA ASP A 167 -25.13 -12.76 -9.17
C ASP A 167 -25.36 -11.32 -8.67
N ARG A 168 -26.46 -10.70 -9.12
CA ARG A 168 -26.84 -9.34 -8.73
C ARG A 168 -27.11 -9.14 -7.23
N LYS A 169 -27.12 -10.21 -6.41
CA LYS A 169 -27.28 -10.10 -4.95
C LYS A 169 -25.98 -9.77 -4.22
N GLN A 170 -24.85 -9.73 -4.93
CA GLN A 170 -23.56 -9.38 -4.33
C GLN A 170 -23.50 -7.90 -3.94
N PRO A 171 -22.70 -7.54 -2.91
CA PRO A 171 -22.48 -6.15 -2.53
C PRO A 171 -21.96 -5.31 -3.70
N ALA A 172 -22.37 -4.04 -3.77
CA ALA A 172 -21.97 -3.12 -4.84
C ALA A 172 -20.45 -2.95 -4.96
N ALA A 173 -19.74 -2.88 -3.82
CA ALA A 173 -18.29 -2.84 -3.75
C ALA A 173 -17.63 -4.07 -4.41
N LEU A 174 -18.15 -5.27 -4.11
CA LEU A 174 -17.65 -6.51 -4.70
C LEU A 174 -17.94 -6.56 -6.21
N GLN A 175 -19.15 -6.14 -6.61
CA GLN A 175 -19.54 -6.04 -8.02
C GLN A 175 -18.64 -5.09 -8.82
N ALA A 176 -18.31 -3.93 -8.25
CA ALA A 176 -17.37 -2.99 -8.85
C ALA A 176 -15.98 -3.62 -8.98
N ARG A 177 -15.48 -4.27 -7.91
CA ARG A 177 -14.15 -4.90 -7.93
C ARG A 177 -14.05 -6.04 -8.95
N VAL A 178 -15.09 -6.85 -9.07
CA VAL A 178 -15.18 -7.92 -10.08
C VAL A 178 -15.12 -7.34 -11.49
N LYS A 179 -15.87 -6.27 -11.74
CA LYS A 179 -15.81 -5.56 -13.02
C LYS A 179 -14.39 -5.06 -13.29
N ASP A 180 -13.74 -4.41 -12.32
CA ASP A 180 -12.37 -3.91 -12.48
C ASP A 180 -11.37 -5.05 -12.77
N GLY A 181 -11.53 -6.20 -12.12
CA GLY A 181 -10.72 -7.40 -12.41
C GLY A 181 -10.88 -7.87 -13.84
N LEU A 182 -12.12 -7.93 -14.34
CA LEU A 182 -12.41 -8.31 -15.72
C LEU A 182 -11.89 -7.29 -16.73
N VAL A 183 -12.03 -5.99 -16.47
CA VAL A 183 -11.44 -4.94 -17.31
C VAL A 183 -9.93 -5.09 -17.37
N GLY A 184 -9.28 -5.31 -16.23
CA GLY A 184 -7.83 -5.48 -16.17
C GLY A 184 -7.32 -6.72 -16.90
N LEU A 185 -8.10 -7.81 -16.87
CA LEU A 185 -7.79 -9.06 -17.57
C LEU A 185 -8.04 -8.97 -19.07
N LEU A 186 -9.17 -8.39 -19.48
CA LEU A 186 -9.61 -8.36 -20.88
C LEU A 186 -9.18 -7.09 -21.63
N GLY A 187 -8.61 -6.11 -20.94
CA GLY A 187 -7.93 -4.95 -21.53
C GLY A 187 -8.78 -3.70 -21.73
N ASP A 188 -10.11 -3.77 -21.68
CA ASP A 188 -10.99 -2.59 -21.81
C ASP A 188 -12.35 -2.75 -21.09
N ASP A 189 -13.00 -1.61 -20.83
CA ASP A 189 -14.36 -1.55 -20.27
C ASP A 189 -15.43 -1.66 -21.37
N MET A 190 -15.97 -2.87 -21.53
CA MET A 190 -17.03 -3.18 -22.50
C MET A 190 -18.43 -2.86 -21.97
N GLY A 191 -18.54 -2.24 -20.79
CA GLY A 191 -19.81 -1.86 -20.17
C GLY A 191 -20.57 -3.04 -19.57
N ALA A 192 -21.55 -3.56 -20.30
CA ALA A 192 -22.48 -4.58 -19.82
C ALA A 192 -21.85 -5.98 -19.82
N LEU A 193 -22.25 -6.83 -18.86
CA LEU A 193 -21.75 -8.19 -18.67
C LEU A 193 -21.79 -9.04 -19.96
N ASP A 194 -22.86 -8.94 -20.75
CA ASP A 194 -23.02 -9.73 -21.97
C ASP A 194 -21.96 -9.38 -23.03
N ASN A 195 -21.56 -8.10 -23.12
CA ASN A 195 -20.48 -7.69 -24.02
C ASN A 195 -19.15 -8.32 -23.60
N PHE A 196 -18.85 -8.35 -22.30
CA PHE A 196 -17.66 -9.02 -21.78
C PHE A 196 -17.67 -10.52 -22.08
N LYS A 197 -18.81 -11.19 -21.92
CA LYS A 197 -18.94 -12.62 -22.20
C LYS A 197 -18.72 -12.94 -23.69
N SER A 198 -19.40 -12.21 -24.58
CA SER A 198 -19.23 -12.41 -26.03
C SER A 198 -17.81 -12.14 -26.50
N PHE A 199 -17.14 -11.13 -25.91
CA PHE A 199 -15.73 -10.88 -26.19
C PHE A 199 -14.84 -12.01 -25.66
N TRP A 200 -15.07 -12.47 -24.43
CA TRP A 200 -14.29 -13.54 -23.82
C TRP A 200 -14.39 -14.86 -24.60
N GLU A 201 -15.57 -15.23 -25.09
CA GLU A 201 -15.77 -16.42 -25.92
C GLU A 201 -14.85 -16.45 -27.16
N GLN A 202 -14.57 -15.28 -27.73
CA GLN A 202 -13.71 -15.14 -28.91
C GLN A 202 -12.21 -15.17 -28.57
N HIS A 203 -11.83 -14.76 -27.36
CA HIS A 203 -10.43 -14.58 -26.94
C HIS A 203 -10.00 -15.57 -25.84
N ARG A 204 -10.82 -16.57 -25.52
CA ARG A 204 -10.62 -17.52 -24.40
C ARG A 204 -9.29 -18.27 -24.45
N GLY A 205 -8.76 -18.50 -25.65
CA GLY A 205 -7.47 -19.19 -25.88
C GLY A 205 -6.25 -18.27 -25.87
N GLU A 206 -6.44 -16.96 -25.70
CA GLU A 206 -5.36 -15.98 -25.74
C GLU A 206 -4.67 -15.81 -24.40
N ARG A 207 -3.47 -15.25 -24.44
CA ARG A 207 -2.69 -14.99 -23.23
C ARG A 207 -3.20 -13.72 -22.54
N LEU A 208 -3.61 -13.88 -21.30
CA LEU A 208 -4.00 -12.78 -20.41
C LEU A 208 -2.77 -12.13 -19.73
N PRO A 209 -2.87 -10.85 -19.30
CA PRO A 209 -3.94 -9.92 -19.65
C PRO A 209 -3.85 -9.51 -21.13
N LEU A 210 -5.00 -9.25 -21.75
CA LEU A 210 -5.05 -8.76 -23.14
C LEU A 210 -4.61 -7.30 -23.18
N GLY A 211 -3.76 -6.94 -24.15
CA GLY A 211 -3.33 -5.55 -24.36
C GLY A 211 -2.22 -5.05 -23.42
N ALA A 212 -1.25 -5.91 -23.08
CA ALA A 212 -0.09 -5.49 -22.26
C ALA A 212 0.60 -4.24 -22.85
N GLU A 213 0.64 -3.16 -22.07
CA GLU A 213 1.25 -1.90 -22.47
C GLU A 213 2.79 -1.92 -22.40
N GLU A 214 3.42 -0.99 -23.10
CA GLU A 214 4.85 -0.70 -22.94
C GLU A 214 5.18 -0.28 -21.51
N SER A 215 6.35 -0.70 -21.03
CA SER A 215 6.85 -0.39 -19.68
C SER A 215 7.07 1.12 -19.53
N THR A 216 6.57 1.67 -18.42
CA THR A 216 6.74 3.06 -18.01
C THR A 216 7.98 3.27 -17.12
N GLY A 217 8.57 2.19 -16.61
CA GLY A 217 9.64 2.23 -15.62
C GLY A 217 9.17 2.59 -14.20
N THR A 218 7.86 2.61 -13.95
CA THR A 218 7.24 2.96 -12.67
C THR A 218 6.45 1.79 -12.07
N ALA A 219 5.87 1.99 -10.88
CA ALA A 219 5.08 0.96 -10.20
C ALA A 219 3.88 0.45 -11.04
N VAL A 220 3.32 1.27 -11.95
CA VAL A 220 2.17 0.87 -12.80
C VAL A 220 2.47 -0.32 -13.70
N ASP A 221 3.75 -0.58 -14.00
CA ASP A 221 4.16 -1.74 -14.79
C ASP A 221 3.86 -3.06 -14.07
N GLY A 222 3.83 -3.03 -12.73
CA GLY A 222 3.61 -4.19 -11.88
C GLY A 222 2.26 -4.24 -11.18
N ILE A 223 1.41 -3.22 -11.25
CA ILE A 223 0.14 -3.24 -10.50
C ILE A 223 -0.79 -4.35 -10.97
N ASP A 224 -1.61 -4.85 -10.04
CA ASP A 224 -2.61 -5.87 -10.33
C ASP A 224 -3.67 -5.39 -11.34
N PRO A 225 -4.33 -6.32 -12.06
CA PRO A 225 -5.28 -5.96 -13.11
C PRO A 225 -6.43 -5.06 -12.63
N THR A 226 -6.96 -5.27 -11.42
CA THR A 226 -8.07 -4.45 -10.92
C THR A 226 -7.64 -2.99 -10.70
N ARG A 227 -6.42 -2.74 -10.20
CA ARG A 227 -5.88 -1.38 -10.04
C ARG A 227 -5.60 -0.71 -11.38
N ARG A 228 -5.13 -1.48 -12.37
CA ARG A 228 -4.93 -0.99 -13.74
C ARG A 228 -6.25 -0.50 -14.34
N ALA A 229 -7.31 -1.29 -14.22
CA ALA A 229 -8.66 -0.88 -14.64
C ALA A 229 -9.14 0.39 -13.92
N GLY A 230 -8.87 0.49 -12.62
CA GLY A 230 -9.12 1.68 -11.84
C GLY A 230 -8.46 2.92 -12.46
N LEU A 231 -7.16 2.86 -12.77
CA LEU A 231 -6.41 3.98 -13.39
C LEU A 231 -6.98 4.37 -14.77
N GLN A 232 -7.37 3.40 -15.59
CA GLN A 232 -8.02 3.66 -16.87
C GLN A 232 -9.36 4.41 -16.68
N THR A 233 -10.14 4.00 -15.68
CA THR A 233 -11.42 4.63 -15.33
C THR A 233 -11.24 6.06 -14.83
N LEU A 234 -10.20 6.33 -14.02
CA LEU A 234 -9.88 7.67 -13.54
C LEU A 234 -9.74 8.67 -14.68
N THR A 235 -9.03 8.26 -15.74
CA THR A 235 -8.75 9.10 -16.89
C THR A 235 -10.03 9.52 -17.63
N ARG A 236 -11.07 8.69 -17.59
CA ARG A 236 -12.35 8.89 -18.29
C ARG A 236 -13.40 9.63 -17.45
N LYS A 237 -13.49 9.35 -16.13
CA LYS A 237 -14.63 9.77 -15.28
C LYS A 237 -14.26 10.36 -13.92
N GLY A 238 -12.97 10.54 -13.60
CA GLY A 238 -12.52 11.09 -12.32
C GLY A 238 -12.71 12.61 -12.17
N GLY A 239 -12.72 13.08 -10.92
CA GLY A 239 -12.52 14.49 -10.60
C GLY A 239 -11.10 14.94 -10.90
N ARG A 240 -10.83 16.25 -10.83
CA ARG A 240 -9.49 16.79 -11.10
C ARG A 240 -8.48 16.33 -10.05
N VAL A 241 -7.26 16.03 -10.50
CA VAL A 241 -6.07 15.83 -9.65
C VAL A 241 -5.17 17.03 -9.85
N ILE A 242 -4.87 17.75 -8.77
CA ILE A 242 -4.02 18.94 -8.79
C ILE A 242 -2.73 18.63 -8.07
N VAL A 243 -1.60 18.97 -8.68
CA VAL A 243 -0.28 18.99 -8.04
C VAL A 243 0.07 20.45 -7.71
N LEU A 244 0.35 20.73 -6.44
CA LEU A 244 0.79 22.02 -5.94
C LEU A 244 2.31 22.02 -5.79
N ARG A 245 2.97 22.86 -6.59
CA ARG A 245 4.42 23.08 -6.49
C ARG A 245 4.76 24.48 -5.98
N GLY A 246 5.95 24.62 -5.40
CA GLY A 246 6.50 25.92 -5.03
C GLY A 246 6.69 26.84 -6.23
N GLN A 247 6.80 28.14 -5.97
CA GLN A 247 7.19 29.12 -6.97
C GLN A 247 8.65 28.94 -7.37
N ASN A 248 9.49 28.68 -6.36
CA ASN A 248 10.94 28.79 -6.46
C ASN A 248 11.65 27.47 -6.14
N THR A 249 11.03 26.62 -5.34
CA THR A 249 11.52 25.27 -4.98
C THR A 249 10.51 24.20 -5.38
N ASN A 250 11.00 22.97 -5.62
CA ASN A 250 10.21 21.76 -5.88
C ASN A 250 11.11 20.54 -5.69
N PHE A 251 11.00 19.86 -4.55
CA PHE A 251 11.93 18.79 -4.19
C PHE A 251 11.51 17.41 -4.74
N ASP A 252 10.22 17.14 -4.89
CA ASP A 252 9.71 15.79 -5.23
C ASP A 252 9.41 15.57 -6.69
N GLN A 253 9.02 16.62 -7.40
CA GLN A 253 8.57 16.53 -8.78
C GLN A 253 7.49 15.45 -9.00
N VAL A 254 6.52 15.32 -8.07
CA VAL A 254 5.42 14.33 -8.14
C VAL A 254 4.71 14.37 -9.51
N GLU A 255 4.59 15.55 -10.11
CA GLU A 255 4.03 15.72 -11.46
C GLU A 255 4.76 14.90 -12.53
N GLY A 256 6.09 14.80 -12.45
CA GLY A 256 6.89 14.00 -13.37
C GLY A 256 6.63 12.51 -13.20
N ILE A 257 6.36 12.07 -11.97
CA ILE A 257 6.05 10.68 -11.65
C ILE A 257 4.65 10.33 -12.14
N LEU A 258 3.66 11.18 -11.87
CA LEU A 258 2.31 11.02 -12.40
C LEU A 258 2.30 10.99 -13.93
N ALA A 259 3.09 11.85 -14.58
CA ALA A 259 3.22 11.86 -16.03
C ALA A 259 3.77 10.52 -16.57
N ARG A 260 4.82 9.97 -15.95
CA ARG A 260 5.35 8.63 -16.31
C ARG A 260 4.32 7.53 -16.07
N MET A 261 3.55 7.63 -14.99
CA MET A 261 2.45 6.71 -14.67
C MET A 261 1.20 6.93 -15.53
N LYS A 262 1.21 7.90 -16.46
CA LYS A 262 0.07 8.30 -17.30
C LYS A 262 -1.18 8.71 -16.49
N ILE A 263 -0.99 9.18 -15.26
CA ILE A 263 -2.10 9.67 -14.43
C ILE A 263 -2.36 11.14 -14.78
N LYS A 264 -3.56 11.42 -15.29
CA LYS A 264 -3.98 12.77 -15.67
C LYS A 264 -4.00 13.69 -14.44
N HIS A 265 -3.32 14.83 -14.54
CA HIS A 265 -3.23 15.84 -13.49
C HIS A 265 -3.04 17.24 -14.07
N GLU A 266 -3.25 18.24 -13.22
CA GLU A 266 -2.97 19.66 -13.48
C GLU A 266 -1.91 20.14 -12.49
N VAL A 267 -0.92 20.90 -12.95
CA VAL A 267 0.11 21.48 -12.08
C VAL A 267 -0.23 22.94 -11.83
N LEU A 268 -0.35 23.34 -10.56
CA LEU A 268 -0.54 24.73 -10.15
C LEU A 268 0.63 25.16 -9.27
N GLN A 269 1.11 26.38 -9.50
CA GLN A 269 1.95 27.06 -8.51
C GLN A 269 1.09 27.44 -7.31
N LYS A 270 1.63 27.29 -6.09
CA LYS A 270 0.91 27.66 -4.86
C LYS A 270 0.40 29.09 -4.87
N LYS A 271 1.14 30.04 -5.43
CA LYS A 271 0.69 31.44 -5.61
C LYS A 271 -0.60 31.54 -6.44
N ALA A 272 -0.67 30.80 -7.55
CA ALA A 272 -1.86 30.76 -8.40
C ALA A 272 -3.04 30.05 -7.70
N PHE A 273 -2.75 28.97 -6.99
CA PHE A 273 -3.75 28.27 -6.17
C PHE A 273 -4.37 29.19 -5.11
N MET A 274 -3.54 29.98 -4.41
CA MET A 274 -4.00 30.90 -3.38
C MET A 274 -4.73 32.13 -3.92
N ALA A 275 -4.50 32.49 -5.18
CA ALA A 275 -5.21 33.58 -5.84
C ALA A 275 -6.67 33.22 -6.19
N ASP A 276 -6.97 31.94 -6.44
CA ASP A 276 -8.32 31.44 -6.71
C ASP A 276 -8.57 30.08 -6.04
N LEU A 277 -8.65 30.09 -4.72
CA LEU A 277 -8.86 28.88 -3.91
C LEU A 277 -10.18 28.17 -4.26
N GLU A 278 -11.23 28.91 -4.61
CA GLU A 278 -12.53 28.31 -4.93
C GLU A 278 -12.54 27.65 -6.31
N GLY A 279 -12.07 28.36 -7.34
CA GLY A 279 -11.99 27.80 -8.69
C GLY A 279 -11.00 26.64 -8.77
N ALA A 280 -9.87 26.72 -8.06
CA ALA A 280 -8.91 25.63 -8.00
C ALA A 280 -9.51 24.35 -7.41
N LEU A 281 -10.34 24.44 -6.37
CA LEU A 281 -10.93 23.26 -5.71
C LEU A 281 -12.26 22.80 -6.33
N ARG A 282 -12.84 23.57 -7.26
CA ARG A 282 -14.09 23.20 -7.93
C ARG A 282 -13.88 21.98 -8.82
N GLY A 283 -14.60 20.90 -8.49
CA GLY A 283 -14.53 19.63 -9.23
C GLY A 283 -13.24 18.85 -9.02
N THR A 284 -12.44 19.25 -8.04
CA THR A 284 -11.18 18.59 -7.66
C THR A 284 -11.48 17.45 -6.69
N ALA A 285 -10.92 16.28 -6.96
CA ALA A 285 -10.97 15.13 -6.06
C ALA A 285 -9.72 15.06 -5.19
N VAL A 286 -8.56 15.41 -5.77
CA VAL A 286 -7.25 15.20 -5.14
C VAL A 286 -6.39 16.46 -5.29
N VAL A 287 -5.76 16.86 -4.19
CA VAL A 287 -4.67 17.83 -4.16
C VAL A 287 -3.41 17.13 -3.65
N LEU A 288 -2.33 17.17 -4.41
CA LEU A 288 -1.02 16.62 -4.05
C LEU A 288 -0.08 17.79 -3.79
N LEU A 289 0.48 17.87 -2.59
CA LEU A 289 1.41 18.92 -2.19
C LEU A 289 2.83 18.39 -2.31
N ASN A 290 3.62 18.93 -3.24
CA ASN A 290 5.06 18.65 -3.26
C ASN A 290 5.71 19.30 -2.03
N CYS A 291 6.79 18.71 -1.53
CA CYS A 291 7.71 19.32 -0.59
C CYS A 291 8.45 20.49 -1.26
N ASN A 292 8.46 21.63 -0.57
CA ASN A 292 9.07 22.87 -1.00
C ASN A 292 9.63 23.59 0.24
N ALA A 293 10.55 24.53 0.05
CA ALA A 293 11.00 25.40 1.13
C ALA A 293 9.83 26.30 1.59
N TYR A 294 9.37 26.11 2.82
CA TYR A 294 8.28 26.90 3.40
C TYR A 294 8.88 27.88 4.44
N GLY A 295 9.16 29.10 3.99
CA GLY A 295 9.82 30.14 4.79
C GLY A 295 10.63 31.10 3.92
N ASP A 296 11.10 32.19 4.52
CA ASP A 296 11.94 33.15 3.81
C ASP A 296 13.35 32.58 3.61
N PHE A 297 13.80 32.55 2.35
CA PHE A 297 15.18 32.23 2.01
C PHE A 297 15.76 33.32 1.10
N CYS A 298 17.06 33.51 1.18
CA CYS A 298 17.75 34.53 0.39
C CYS A 298 17.91 34.04 -1.06
N VAL A 299 17.43 34.83 -2.02
CA VAL A 299 17.54 34.57 -3.47
C VAL A 299 18.49 35.53 -4.18
N CYS A 300 19.25 36.35 -3.44
CA CYS A 300 20.09 37.35 -4.08
C CYS A 300 21.16 36.68 -4.96
N LYS A 301 21.44 37.26 -6.14
CA LYS A 301 22.40 36.70 -7.12
C LYS A 301 23.82 36.59 -6.59
N SER A 302 24.16 37.41 -5.60
CA SER A 302 25.44 37.43 -4.90
C SER A 302 25.50 36.49 -3.70
N CYS A 303 24.39 35.81 -3.36
CA CYS A 303 24.35 34.88 -2.25
C CYS A 303 25.30 33.71 -2.53
N LYS A 304 26.17 33.41 -1.57
CA LYS A 304 26.84 32.11 -1.49
C LYS A 304 25.97 31.23 -0.57
N PRO A 305 25.01 30.48 -1.10
CA PRO A 305 24.20 29.61 -0.25
C PRO A 305 25.12 28.59 0.41
N VAL A 306 25.05 28.50 1.73
CA VAL A 306 25.68 27.44 2.52
C VAL A 306 24.59 26.48 2.97
N GLN A 307 24.89 25.19 2.95
CA GLN A 307 23.99 24.17 3.48
C GLN A 307 23.82 24.42 4.99
N GLY A 308 22.61 24.70 5.45
CA GLY A 308 22.27 24.73 6.86
C GLY A 308 21.29 23.62 7.25
N PRO A 309 20.89 23.58 8.54
CA PRO A 309 20.03 22.51 9.07
C PRO A 309 18.61 22.48 8.46
N ARG A 310 18.19 23.54 7.76
CA ARG A 310 16.87 23.69 7.13
C ARG A 310 16.96 24.12 5.67
N GLY A 311 17.96 23.59 4.94
CA GLY A 311 18.25 23.96 3.55
C GLY A 311 19.28 25.08 3.42
N TYR A 312 19.28 25.78 2.28
CA TYR A 312 20.29 26.80 1.99
C TYR A 312 20.07 28.07 2.82
N VAL A 313 21.06 28.40 3.65
CA VAL A 313 21.16 29.67 4.37
C VAL A 313 22.16 30.58 3.67
N CYS A 314 21.97 31.88 3.78
CA CYS A 314 22.91 32.83 3.20
C CYS A 314 24.24 32.78 3.95
N GLY A 315 25.34 32.45 3.25
CA GLY A 315 26.70 32.39 3.81
C GLY A 315 27.43 33.73 3.84
N GLY A 316 26.73 34.85 3.58
CA GLY A 316 27.26 36.21 3.60
C GLY A 316 27.04 36.96 2.28
N CYS A 317 26.17 37.97 2.31
CA CYS A 317 26.05 39.00 1.28
C CYS A 317 25.65 40.33 1.92
N ASP A 318 26.10 41.45 1.34
CA ASP A 318 25.78 42.79 1.87
C ASP A 318 24.35 43.24 1.54
N VAL A 319 23.69 42.56 0.61
CA VAL A 319 22.31 42.83 0.18
C VAL A 319 21.52 41.53 0.13
N HIS A 320 20.58 41.37 1.05
CA HIS A 320 19.64 40.25 1.05
C HIS A 320 18.38 40.60 0.26
N THR A 321 18.03 39.75 -0.69
CA THR A 321 16.72 39.78 -1.35
C THR A 321 16.01 38.51 -0.92
N TYR A 322 14.93 38.65 -0.16
CA TYR A 322 14.09 37.54 0.23
C TYR A 322 12.93 37.48 -0.76
N GLU A 323 12.86 36.42 -1.56
CA GLU A 323 11.64 36.13 -2.30
C GLU A 323 10.85 35.07 -1.53
N GLY A 324 9.76 35.57 -0.96
CA GLY A 324 8.50 34.92 -0.60
C GLY A 324 8.52 33.40 -0.47
N ASN A 325 8.43 32.97 0.79
CA ASN A 325 7.76 31.76 1.27
C ASN A 325 6.91 31.04 0.19
N ASP A 326 7.34 29.86 -0.25
CA ASP A 326 6.53 28.93 -1.07
C ASP A 326 5.43 28.25 -0.23
N GLY A 327 5.16 28.72 0.98
CA GLY A 327 4.22 28.14 1.92
C GLY A 327 2.77 28.50 1.64
N LEU A 328 1.87 27.59 2.00
CA LEU A 328 0.43 27.85 2.06
C LEU A 328 0.10 28.89 3.14
N THR A 329 -0.78 29.82 2.79
CA THR A 329 -1.33 30.78 3.76
C THR A 329 -2.32 30.09 4.71
N PRO A 330 -2.60 30.65 5.90
CA PRO A 330 -3.65 30.15 6.79
C PRO A 330 -5.03 30.05 6.11
N ALA A 331 -5.36 30.97 5.20
CA ALA A 331 -6.60 30.91 4.43
C ALA A 331 -6.65 29.71 3.46
N ALA A 332 -5.50 29.35 2.87
CA ALA A 332 -5.39 28.18 2.01
C ALA A 332 -5.48 26.87 2.81
N GLN A 333 -4.80 26.80 3.96
CA GLN A 333 -4.91 25.68 4.91
C GLN A 333 -6.36 25.48 5.34
N GLU A 334 -7.04 26.56 5.73
CA GLU A 334 -8.46 26.54 6.09
C GLU A 334 -9.36 26.02 4.97
N ARG A 335 -9.08 26.47 3.76
CA ARG A 335 -9.85 26.01 2.61
C ARG A 335 -9.62 24.53 2.33
N LEU A 336 -8.37 24.04 2.43
CA LEU A 336 -8.05 22.63 2.28
C LEU A 336 -8.71 21.78 3.38
N ARG A 337 -8.78 22.30 4.62
CA ARG A 337 -9.53 21.67 5.71
C ARG A 337 -10.99 21.45 5.34
N THR A 338 -11.65 22.50 4.84
CA THR A 338 -13.05 22.46 4.40
C THR A 338 -13.23 21.54 3.19
N PHE A 339 -12.29 21.57 2.25
CA PHE A 339 -12.27 20.68 1.10
C PHE A 339 -12.23 19.21 1.52
N VAL A 340 -11.36 18.86 2.46
CA VAL A 340 -11.28 17.50 3.00
C VAL A 340 -12.55 17.10 3.74
N ALA A 341 -13.10 17.98 4.57
CA ALA A 341 -14.37 17.72 5.24
C ALA A 341 -15.52 17.44 4.26
N ARG A 342 -15.46 17.98 3.03
CA ARG A 342 -16.49 17.79 1.99
C ARG A 342 -16.26 16.56 1.09
N GLY A 343 -15.20 15.78 1.31
CA GLY A 343 -14.91 14.60 0.49
C GLY A 343 -13.65 14.70 -0.38
N GLY A 344 -12.99 15.86 -0.42
CA GLY A 344 -11.72 16.03 -1.12
C GLY A 344 -10.57 15.33 -0.39
N SER A 345 -9.52 14.95 -1.10
CA SER A 345 -8.37 14.28 -0.49
C SER A 345 -7.08 15.05 -0.74
N VAL A 346 -6.20 15.06 0.26
CA VAL A 346 -4.92 15.76 0.20
C VAL A 346 -3.74 14.81 0.46
N PHE A 347 -2.73 14.84 -0.39
CA PHE A 347 -1.44 14.18 -0.15
C PHE A 347 -0.41 15.23 0.27
N SER A 348 0.47 14.85 1.19
CA SER A 348 1.63 15.64 1.59
C SER A 348 2.78 14.72 1.95
N GLU A 349 3.99 15.25 1.90
CA GLU A 349 5.18 14.52 2.33
C GLU A 349 6.12 15.42 3.12
N ASP A 350 6.92 14.81 3.99
CA ASP A 350 8.02 15.43 4.72
C ASP A 350 7.68 16.80 5.35
N TRP A 351 8.25 17.90 4.86
CA TRP A 351 8.00 19.26 5.36
C TRP A 351 6.55 19.73 5.20
N GLY A 352 5.76 19.04 4.37
CA GLY A 352 4.31 19.16 4.35
C GLY A 352 3.67 18.95 5.73
N MET A 353 4.35 18.28 6.68
CA MET A 353 3.94 18.20 8.08
C MET A 353 3.83 19.60 8.72
N TRP A 354 4.85 20.42 8.56
CA TRP A 354 4.89 21.77 9.14
C TRP A 354 4.13 22.80 8.29
N GLU A 355 4.10 22.62 6.97
CA GLU A 355 3.41 23.56 6.07
C GLU A 355 1.89 23.37 6.09
N LEU A 356 1.41 22.13 6.09
CA LEU A 356 0.02 21.80 5.85
C LEU A 356 -0.56 20.92 6.95
N THR A 357 0.00 19.74 7.19
CA THR A 357 -0.70 18.67 7.92
C THR A 357 -0.95 19.06 9.38
N GLN A 358 0.07 19.48 10.12
CA GLN A 358 -0.10 19.89 11.51
C GLN A 358 -0.88 21.21 11.64
N PRO A 359 -0.60 22.29 10.87
CA PRO A 359 -1.39 23.52 10.99
C PRO A 359 -2.88 23.32 10.69
N THR A 360 -3.21 22.41 9.78
CA THR A 360 -4.60 22.17 9.35
C THR A 360 -5.33 21.18 10.26
N TRP A 361 -4.64 20.18 10.80
CA TRP A 361 -5.21 19.14 11.67
C TRP A 361 -4.39 18.94 12.98
N PRO A 362 -4.24 19.99 13.81
CA PRO A 362 -3.30 20.01 14.94
C PRO A 362 -3.67 19.05 16.09
N LYS A 363 -4.87 18.49 16.08
CA LYS A 363 -5.33 17.50 17.08
C LYS A 363 -5.12 16.05 16.64
N LEU A 364 -4.74 15.83 15.38
CA LEU A 364 -4.61 14.49 14.81
C LEU A 364 -3.16 14.03 14.79
N VAL A 365 -2.26 14.93 14.42
CA VAL A 365 -0.81 14.68 14.34
C VAL A 365 -0.01 15.89 14.81
N ALA A 366 1.23 15.66 15.22
CA ALA A 366 2.23 16.68 15.48
C ALA A 366 3.58 16.30 14.86
N PRO A 367 4.43 17.29 14.54
CA PRO A 367 5.83 17.04 14.23
C PRO A 367 6.55 16.58 15.51
N GLY A 368 7.19 15.43 15.42
CA GLY A 368 8.07 14.87 16.43
C GLY A 368 9.49 15.43 16.35
N GLU A 369 10.45 14.60 16.74
CA GLU A 369 11.86 14.97 16.62
C GLU A 369 12.26 15.20 15.14
N THR A 370 13.21 16.11 14.92
CA THR A 370 13.84 16.26 13.61
C THR A 370 14.79 15.08 13.39
N LEU A 371 14.62 14.37 12.28
CA LEU A 371 15.41 13.21 11.90
C LEU A 371 16.57 13.60 11.00
N ASP A 372 17.71 12.93 11.19
CA ASP A 372 18.82 12.94 10.24
C ASP A 372 18.51 12.03 9.05
N GLU A 373 19.22 12.24 7.95
CA GLU A 373 19.16 11.36 6.78
C GLU A 373 19.59 9.95 7.19
N GLN A 374 18.71 8.98 6.95
CA GLN A 374 18.94 7.60 7.33
C GLN A 374 18.05 6.65 6.52
N GLU A 375 18.49 5.41 6.45
CA GLU A 375 17.62 4.31 6.00
C GLU A 375 17.13 3.52 7.21
N VAL A 376 15.82 3.29 7.26
CA VAL A 376 15.18 2.49 8.31
C VAL A 376 14.47 1.28 7.72
N ASP A 377 14.19 0.28 8.55
CA ASP A 377 13.27 -0.80 8.18
C ASP A 377 11.83 -0.29 8.13
N TYR A 378 10.97 -0.93 7.33
CA TYR A 378 9.53 -0.66 7.34
C TYR A 378 8.68 -1.92 7.28
N TYR A 379 7.51 -1.86 7.89
CA TYR A 379 6.51 -2.93 7.92
C TYR A 379 5.09 -2.38 7.90
N LEU A 380 4.13 -3.24 7.53
CA LEU A 380 2.69 -2.97 7.64
C LEU A 380 2.23 -3.33 9.06
N PRO A 381 1.34 -2.57 9.72
CA PRO A 381 0.72 -3.04 10.94
C PRO A 381 0.00 -4.39 10.73
N PRO A 382 0.02 -5.33 11.69
CA PRO A 382 -0.73 -6.57 11.57
C PRO A 382 -2.22 -6.30 11.30
N GLY A 383 -2.82 -7.05 10.39
CA GLY A 383 -4.22 -6.95 9.99
C GLY A 383 -4.54 -5.90 8.93
N SER A 384 -3.53 -5.27 8.34
CA SER A 384 -3.71 -4.10 7.48
C SER A 384 -3.61 -4.40 5.98
N ALA A 385 -3.30 -5.63 5.53
CA ALA A 385 -3.20 -5.90 4.10
C ALA A 385 -4.52 -5.72 3.33
N GLY A 386 -5.66 -5.76 4.03
CA GLY A 386 -6.98 -5.47 3.47
C GLY A 386 -7.23 -3.98 3.22
N ASP A 387 -6.34 -3.08 3.62
CA ASP A 387 -6.47 -1.65 3.38
C ASP A 387 -6.23 -1.33 1.89
N PRO A 388 -7.18 -0.65 1.21
CA PRO A 388 -7.01 -0.20 -0.17
C PRO A 388 -5.71 0.60 -0.40
N LEU A 389 -5.23 1.34 0.60
CA LEU A 389 -4.00 2.14 0.50
C LEU A 389 -2.73 1.30 0.49
N LEU A 390 -2.76 0.07 1.02
CA LEU A 390 -1.60 -0.80 1.16
C LEU A 390 -1.43 -1.81 0.02
N ARG A 391 -2.37 -1.82 -0.94
CA ARG A 391 -2.36 -2.75 -2.08
C ARG A 391 -1.07 -2.63 -2.91
N GLY A 392 -0.31 -3.71 -3.00
CA GLY A 392 0.94 -3.79 -3.76
C GLY A 392 2.07 -2.91 -3.20
N VAL A 393 1.91 -2.32 -2.01
CA VAL A 393 2.98 -1.55 -1.34
C VAL A 393 4.09 -2.49 -0.89
N ILE A 394 3.73 -3.63 -0.31
CA ILE A 394 4.65 -4.74 -0.10
C ILE A 394 4.27 -5.87 -1.04
N ARG A 395 5.22 -6.27 -1.88
CA ARG A 395 5.10 -7.43 -2.76
C ARG A 395 6.09 -8.49 -2.34
N ARG A 396 5.75 -9.74 -2.57
CA ARG A 396 6.67 -10.84 -2.33
C ARG A 396 7.52 -11.07 -3.57
N ASP A 397 8.81 -10.79 -3.47
CA ASP A 397 9.77 -11.05 -4.55
C ASP A 397 10.31 -12.48 -4.39
N GLY A 398 9.56 -13.48 -4.87
CA GLY A 398 9.97 -14.88 -4.84
C GLY A 398 9.67 -15.62 -3.53
N PRO A 399 10.38 -16.73 -3.22
CA PRO A 399 10.09 -17.56 -2.03
C PRO A 399 10.63 -17.00 -0.72
N THR A 400 11.32 -15.86 -0.74
CA THR A 400 11.98 -15.30 0.44
C THR A 400 10.95 -14.86 1.50
N LEU A 401 11.15 -15.32 2.73
CA LEU A 401 10.26 -15.02 3.87
C LEU A 401 10.65 -13.73 4.60
N THR A 402 11.75 -13.06 4.21
CA THR A 402 12.37 -12.00 4.99
C THR A 402 11.87 -10.60 4.64
N PHE A 403 11.68 -9.77 5.67
CA PHE A 403 11.44 -8.32 5.55
C PHE A 403 12.73 -7.50 5.49
N LYS A 404 13.89 -8.14 5.70
CA LYS A 404 15.18 -7.46 5.87
C LYS A 404 15.62 -6.59 4.70
N ASP A 405 15.13 -6.86 3.51
CA ASP A 405 15.52 -6.14 2.30
C ASP A 405 14.62 -4.92 2.00
N ARG A 406 13.67 -4.61 2.88
CA ARG A 406 12.80 -3.45 2.76
C ARG A 406 13.40 -2.27 3.52
N ARG A 407 13.80 -1.22 2.81
CA ARG A 407 14.41 -0.03 3.40
C ARG A 407 13.64 1.21 3.00
N TRP A 408 13.43 2.09 3.97
CA TRP A 408 12.78 3.37 3.74
C TRP A 408 13.80 4.48 3.96
N THR A 409 13.99 5.31 2.94
CA THR A 409 14.88 6.47 3.03
C THR A 409 14.13 7.62 3.67
N VAL A 410 14.61 8.08 4.82
CA VAL A 410 14.18 9.30 5.51
C VAL A 410 15.22 10.37 5.23
N ASP A 411 14.76 11.55 4.82
CA ASP A 411 15.63 12.66 4.48
C ASP A 411 16.13 13.41 5.71
N ALA A 412 17.23 14.16 5.52
CA ALA A 412 17.70 15.07 6.54
C ALA A 412 16.66 16.15 6.83
N ALA A 413 16.54 16.49 8.11
CA ALA A 413 15.60 17.47 8.63
C ALA A 413 14.11 17.09 8.47
N SER A 414 13.81 15.81 8.28
CA SER A 414 12.44 15.30 8.26
C SER A 414 11.79 15.31 9.64
N PRO A 415 10.56 15.84 9.82
CA PRO A 415 9.86 15.76 11.09
C PRO A 415 9.29 14.35 11.29
N ALA A 416 9.71 13.66 12.36
CA ALA A 416 9.07 12.40 12.74
C ALA A 416 7.55 12.59 12.92
N ILE A 417 6.75 11.56 12.65
CA ILE A 417 5.29 11.67 12.74
C ILE A 417 4.84 11.24 14.14
N GLN A 418 4.33 12.18 14.94
CA GLN A 418 3.65 11.85 16.21
C GLN A 418 2.14 11.79 15.97
N VAL A 419 1.55 10.62 16.24
CA VAL A 419 0.09 10.43 16.16
C VAL A 419 -0.55 10.87 17.48
N LEU A 420 -1.47 11.84 17.43
CA LEU A 420 -2.16 12.37 18.61
C LEU A 420 -3.55 11.74 18.81
N ASP A 421 -4.22 11.34 17.73
CA ASP A 421 -5.54 10.71 17.77
C ASP A 421 -5.57 9.45 16.91
N GLY A 422 -5.24 8.30 17.51
CA GLY A 422 -5.27 6.99 16.85
C GLY A 422 -6.67 6.53 16.44
N THR A 423 -7.75 7.22 16.84
CA THR A 423 -9.11 6.91 16.37
C THR A 423 -9.41 7.55 15.01
N LYS A 424 -8.64 8.58 14.63
CA LYS A 424 -8.78 9.36 13.39
C LYS A 424 -7.54 9.35 12.50
N VAL A 425 -6.46 8.76 12.97
CA VAL A 425 -5.22 8.58 12.24
C VAL A 425 -4.84 7.11 12.23
N ARG A 426 -4.62 6.57 11.04
CA ARG A 426 -4.10 5.22 10.87
C ARG A 426 -2.66 5.28 10.41
N VAL A 427 -1.82 4.49 11.07
CA VAL A 427 -0.47 4.19 10.59
C VAL A 427 -0.59 3.17 9.46
N LEU A 428 -0.01 3.48 8.31
CA LEU A 428 0.03 2.61 7.14
C LEU A 428 1.37 1.86 7.08
N LEU A 429 2.46 2.58 7.33
CA LEU A 429 3.82 2.04 7.41
C LEU A 429 4.46 2.48 8.71
N ALA A 430 5.20 1.58 9.34
CA ALA A 430 5.90 1.79 10.60
C ALA A 430 7.34 1.29 10.53
N SER A 431 8.21 1.81 11.39
CA SER A 431 9.62 1.43 11.52
C SER A 431 9.98 1.07 12.95
N ARG A 432 10.70 -0.05 13.13
CA ARG A 432 11.23 -0.43 14.46
C ARG A 432 12.42 0.42 14.83
N ALA A 433 13.27 0.80 13.87
CA ALA A 433 14.38 1.71 14.14
C ALA A 433 13.88 3.04 14.75
N LEU A 434 12.77 3.58 14.21
CA LEU A 434 12.12 4.76 14.78
C LEU A 434 11.41 4.46 16.11
N GLN A 435 10.70 3.32 16.21
CA GLN A 435 10.05 2.90 17.46
C GLN A 435 11.03 2.74 18.62
N ALA A 436 12.23 2.23 18.36
CA ALA A 436 13.28 2.06 19.36
C ALA A 436 13.85 3.40 19.85
N ARG A 437 13.83 4.43 19.01
CA ARG A 437 14.18 5.81 19.39
C ARG A 437 13.05 6.45 20.20
N ASN A 438 11.84 6.37 19.68
CA ASN A 438 10.64 6.92 20.31
C ASN A 438 9.39 6.12 19.90
N PRO A 439 8.75 5.38 20.84
CA PRO A 439 7.58 4.57 20.55
C PRO A 439 6.37 5.34 20.02
N GLU A 440 6.27 6.65 20.26
CA GLU A 440 5.17 7.49 19.75
C GLU A 440 5.43 8.03 18.34
N GLN A 441 6.65 7.87 17.81
CA GLN A 441 7.12 8.49 16.56
C GLN A 441 7.68 7.46 15.58
N HIS A 442 7.00 6.32 15.47
CA HIS A 442 7.45 5.17 14.66
C HIS A 442 6.84 5.13 13.25
N ALA A 443 5.90 6.02 12.93
CA ALA A 443 5.17 5.99 11.66
C ALA A 443 6.01 6.58 10.52
N LEU A 444 5.99 5.91 9.37
CA LEU A 444 6.57 6.37 8.10
C LEU A 444 5.50 6.89 7.15
N ALA A 445 4.29 6.37 7.23
CA ALA A 445 3.15 6.84 6.46
C ALA A 445 1.88 6.76 7.30
N VAL A 446 1.07 7.82 7.27
CA VAL A 446 -0.21 7.88 7.99
C VAL A 446 -1.31 8.39 7.09
N VAL A 447 -2.53 7.93 7.34
CA VAL A 447 -3.74 8.52 6.76
C VAL A 447 -4.61 9.10 7.87
N LEU A 448 -4.95 10.38 7.75
CA LEU A 448 -5.89 11.08 8.61
C LEU A 448 -7.25 11.03 7.94
N GLU A 449 -8.30 10.78 8.74
CA GLU A 449 -9.69 10.81 8.28
C GLU A 449 -10.46 11.84 9.12
N PRO A 450 -10.30 13.16 8.86
CA PRO A 450 -10.71 14.20 9.80
C PRO A 450 -12.21 14.24 10.12
N GLY A 451 -13.03 13.88 9.13
CA GLY A 451 -14.49 13.87 9.26
C GLY A 451 -15.09 12.53 9.72
N GLY A 452 -14.33 11.44 9.78
CA GLY A 452 -14.84 10.11 10.14
C GLY A 452 -14.04 9.45 11.27
N ALA A 453 -14.51 8.31 11.76
CA ALA A 453 -13.65 7.42 12.54
C ALA A 453 -12.70 6.72 11.57
N ALA A 454 -11.39 6.79 11.84
CA ALA A 454 -10.39 6.09 11.05
C ALA A 454 -10.34 4.59 11.36
N THR A 455 -10.92 4.16 12.48
CA THR A 455 -11.00 2.76 12.89
C THR A 455 -12.44 2.24 12.79
N GLY A 456 -12.61 1.00 12.31
CA GLY A 456 -13.75 0.21 12.79
C GLY A 456 -13.55 0.08 14.30
N GLY A 457 -14.53 0.48 15.11
CA GLY A 457 -14.34 0.78 16.54
C GLY A 457 -13.41 -0.17 17.33
N ALA A 458 -12.74 0.41 18.34
CA ALA A 458 -11.81 -0.24 19.26
C ALA A 458 -10.41 -0.59 18.71
N GLY A 459 -9.77 0.33 17.98
CA GLY A 459 -8.34 0.21 17.63
C GLY A 459 -8.02 -0.94 16.68
N ARG A 460 -9.03 -1.51 16.02
CA ARG A 460 -8.83 -2.54 15.00
C ARG A 460 -8.42 -1.91 13.67
N PRO A 461 -7.42 -2.49 12.97
CA PRO A 461 -7.14 -2.16 11.58
C PRO A 461 -8.42 -2.23 10.73
N ARG A 462 -8.55 -1.32 9.76
CA ARG A 462 -9.68 -1.36 8.83
C ARG A 462 -9.49 -2.55 7.88
N THR A 463 -10.16 -3.66 8.17
CA THR A 463 -10.16 -4.87 7.33
C THR A 463 -11.18 -4.73 6.19
N GLY A 464 -10.94 -3.78 5.28
CA GLY A 464 -11.68 -3.62 4.02
C GLY A 464 -12.53 -2.35 3.86
N GLU A 465 -13.39 -2.35 2.84
CA GLU A 465 -14.33 -1.27 2.52
C GLU A 465 -15.52 -1.27 3.51
N GLY A 466 -15.27 -0.91 4.79
CA GLY A 466 -16.30 -0.70 5.81
C GLY A 466 -17.20 0.53 5.54
N PRO A 467 -18.11 0.91 6.46
CA PRO A 467 -18.93 2.12 6.29
C PRO A 467 -18.06 3.33 5.99
N GLU A 468 -18.51 4.13 5.03
CA GLU A 468 -17.70 5.22 4.48
C GLU A 468 -17.43 6.27 5.55
N PRO A 469 -16.17 6.71 5.72
CA PRO A 469 -15.90 7.85 6.57
C PRO A 469 -16.59 9.09 6.00
N GLU A 470 -17.17 9.89 6.88
CA GLU A 470 -17.68 11.22 6.52
C GLU A 470 -16.48 12.09 6.11
N GLY A 471 -16.40 12.51 4.85
CA GLY A 471 -15.35 13.35 4.31
C GLY A 471 -14.36 12.60 3.42
N GLY A 472 -13.26 13.27 3.08
CA GLY A 472 -12.13 12.70 2.36
C GLY A 472 -11.02 12.33 3.32
N MET A 473 -9.79 12.26 2.81
CA MET A 473 -8.64 11.75 3.57
C MET A 473 -7.37 12.55 3.32
N VAL A 474 -6.45 12.51 4.27
CA VAL A 474 -5.12 13.13 4.15
C VAL A 474 -4.07 12.04 4.27
N LEU A 475 -3.31 11.80 3.21
CA LEU A 475 -2.12 10.92 3.27
C LEU A 475 -0.89 11.79 3.53
N HIS A 476 -0.15 11.44 4.58
CA HIS A 476 1.14 12.05 4.88
C HIS A 476 2.23 10.98 4.93
N VAL A 477 3.36 11.22 4.25
CA VAL A 477 4.45 10.26 4.13
C VAL A 477 5.80 10.91 4.46
N LEU A 478 6.63 10.19 5.22
CA LEU A 478 7.96 10.62 5.64
C LEU A 478 9.01 10.22 4.61
N SER A 479 8.99 10.84 3.43
CA SER A 479 9.99 10.62 2.38
C SER A 479 9.84 11.62 1.23
N HIS A 480 10.75 11.55 0.26
CA HIS A 480 10.59 12.21 -1.04
C HIS A 480 10.66 11.16 -2.16
N PHE A 481 9.92 11.41 -3.24
CA PHE A 481 10.01 10.54 -4.40
C PHE A 481 11.37 10.66 -5.11
N GLY A 482 11.83 9.54 -5.68
CA GLY A 482 13.11 9.47 -6.39
C GLY A 482 14.33 9.45 -5.48
N LYS A 483 14.14 9.43 -4.15
CA LYS A 483 15.21 9.32 -3.16
C LYS A 483 15.35 7.96 -2.52
N GLN A 484 14.46 7.00 -2.82
CA GLN A 484 14.66 5.64 -2.33
C GLN A 484 15.91 5.02 -2.95
N SER A 485 16.75 4.44 -2.11
CA SER A 485 17.98 3.77 -2.55
C SER A 485 17.70 2.51 -3.39
N ARG A 486 16.51 1.93 -3.27
CA ARG A 486 16.10 0.69 -3.94
C ARG A 486 14.84 0.91 -4.76
N LYS A 487 14.82 0.30 -5.95
CA LYS A 487 13.67 0.38 -6.86
C LYS A 487 12.38 -0.19 -6.26
N ALA A 488 12.47 -1.25 -5.47
CA ALA A 488 11.29 -1.87 -4.89
C ALA A 488 10.66 -0.97 -3.80
N ASP A 489 11.47 -0.22 -3.06
CA ASP A 489 11.00 0.72 -2.06
C ASP A 489 10.48 2.02 -2.71
N GLU A 490 11.10 2.47 -3.80
CA GLU A 490 10.55 3.51 -4.67
C GLU A 490 9.16 3.11 -5.19
N PHE A 491 9.00 1.85 -5.58
CA PHE A 491 7.70 1.32 -6.02
C PHE A 491 6.70 1.22 -4.87
N ALA A 492 7.12 0.95 -3.64
CA ALA A 492 6.24 0.97 -2.47
C ALA A 492 5.62 2.37 -2.28
N LEU A 493 6.45 3.42 -2.34
CA LEU A 493 6.00 4.82 -2.26
C LEU A 493 5.07 5.20 -3.44
N GLN A 494 5.42 4.81 -4.67
CA GLN A 494 4.55 5.04 -5.82
C GLN A 494 3.21 4.30 -5.70
N ASN A 495 3.20 3.07 -5.17
CA ASN A 495 1.97 2.32 -4.92
C ASN A 495 1.07 3.01 -3.90
N LEU A 496 1.61 3.58 -2.82
CA LEU A 496 0.85 4.39 -1.87
C LEU A 496 0.16 5.56 -2.56
N LEU A 497 0.87 6.30 -3.42
CA LEU A 497 0.31 7.42 -4.17
C LEU A 497 -0.78 6.98 -5.16
N ILE A 498 -0.54 5.91 -5.93
CA ILE A 498 -1.53 5.35 -6.85
C ILE A 498 -2.80 4.97 -6.09
N ASN A 499 -2.66 4.25 -4.96
CA ASN A 499 -3.79 3.80 -4.16
C ASN A 499 -4.56 4.97 -3.57
N PHE A 500 -3.85 5.98 -3.09
CA PHE A 500 -4.45 7.20 -2.57
C PHE A 500 -5.28 7.93 -3.62
N VAL A 501 -4.75 8.09 -4.84
CA VAL A 501 -5.48 8.73 -5.94
C VAL A 501 -6.71 7.90 -6.33
N LEU A 502 -6.57 6.58 -6.47
CA LEU A 502 -7.68 5.68 -6.80
C LEU A 502 -8.80 5.76 -5.75
N GLU A 503 -8.44 5.62 -4.47
CA GLU A 503 -9.42 5.64 -3.38
C GLU A 503 -10.08 7.02 -3.25
N ALA A 504 -9.31 8.11 -3.38
CA ALA A 504 -9.87 9.46 -3.33
C ALA A 504 -10.88 9.72 -4.47
N GLN A 505 -10.59 9.22 -5.66
CA GLN A 505 -11.46 9.34 -6.82
C GLN A 505 -12.73 8.49 -6.66
N ALA A 506 -12.59 7.27 -6.13
CA ALA A 506 -13.73 6.43 -5.82
C ALA A 506 -14.67 7.10 -4.80
N ARG A 507 -14.11 7.68 -3.72
CA ARG A 507 -14.85 8.48 -2.73
C ARG A 507 -15.52 9.70 -3.36
N PHE A 508 -14.81 10.41 -4.23
CA PHE A 508 -15.34 11.58 -4.92
C PHE A 508 -16.51 11.24 -5.85
N ALA A 509 -16.38 10.16 -6.62
CA ALA A 509 -17.42 9.71 -7.55
C ALA A 509 -18.71 9.28 -6.84
N ARG A 510 -18.61 8.64 -5.66
CA ARG A 510 -19.78 8.19 -4.88
C ARG A 510 -20.59 9.33 -4.25
N ARG A 511 -20.00 10.52 -4.10
CA ARG A 511 -20.63 11.71 -3.51
C ARG A 511 -21.33 12.62 -4.53
N ARG A 512 -21.19 12.32 -5.81
CA ARG A 512 -21.86 13.02 -6.92
C ARG A 512 -23.02 12.18 -7.42
#